data_AF-A0A963V8I3-F1
#
_entry.id   AF-A0A963V8I3-F1
#
_cell.length_a   1.000
_cell.length_b   1.000
_cell.length_c   1.000
_cell.angle_alpha   90.00
_cell.angle_beta   90.00
_cell.angle_gamma   90.00
#
_symmetry.space_group_name_H-M   'P 1'
#
loop_
_entity.id
_entity.type
_entity.pdbx_description
1 polymer ?
#
loop_
_entity_poly.entity_id
_entity_poly.type
_entity_poly.pdbx_seq_one_letter_code
_entity_poly.pdbx_strand_id
1 'polypeptide(L)'
;MQDRDGIGRLQGLRQAGSLKLLFPRPVGRGIEVVAVNTAGGITGGDRFGIRAEAGAGTLLTVTTQAAERAYRAQQDEVAAVENRVIAEAGAEVRWLPQETILFDRCALRRRLRIDLAPDARLLAAEPLIFGRAAMGEVLR
;
A
#
# COMPACT_ATOMS: atom_id res chain seq x y z
N MET A 1 -9.19 -12.20 11.23
CA MET A 1 -10.13 -12.77 12.24
C MET A 1 -9.93 -12.07 13.57
N GLN A 2 -10.97 -12.01 14.41
CA GLN A 2 -10.85 -11.53 15.79
C GLN A 2 -10.60 -12.69 16.74
N ASP A 3 -9.79 -12.48 17.78
CA ASP A 3 -9.68 -13.43 18.89
C ASP A 3 -10.86 -13.30 19.88
N ARG A 4 -10.81 -14.07 20.97
CA ARG A 4 -11.87 -14.11 21.99
C ARG A 4 -12.12 -12.76 22.68
N ASP A 5 -11.14 -11.85 22.63
CA ASP A 5 -11.22 -10.53 23.23
C ASP A 5 -11.65 -9.45 22.22
N GLY A 6 -11.98 -9.87 20.98
CA GLY A 6 -12.34 -8.98 19.88
C GLY A 6 -11.13 -8.27 19.25
N ILE A 7 -9.91 -8.78 19.46
CA ILE A 7 -8.68 -8.21 18.91
C ILE A 7 -8.40 -8.85 17.56
N GLY A 8 -8.15 -8.03 16.53
CA GLY A 8 -7.74 -8.51 15.22
C GLY A 8 -6.44 -9.32 15.27
N ARG A 9 -6.43 -10.49 14.63
CA ARG A 9 -5.27 -11.36 14.45
C ARG A 9 -4.98 -11.62 12.97
N LEU A 10 -3.69 -11.61 12.65
CA LEU A 10 -3.16 -11.98 11.34
C LEU A 10 -3.40 -13.47 11.11
N GLN A 11 -4.12 -13.81 10.04
CA GLN A 11 -4.40 -15.21 9.70
C GLN A 11 -3.46 -15.79 8.64
N GLY A 12 -2.96 -14.94 7.75
CA GLY A 12 -2.08 -15.36 6.66
C GLY A 12 -1.14 -14.24 6.26
N LEU A 13 0.11 -14.61 5.99
CA LEU A 13 1.14 -13.69 5.56
C LEU A 13 2.02 -14.37 4.53
N ARG A 14 2.07 -13.78 3.34
CA ARG A 14 3.03 -14.14 2.30
C ARG A 14 3.71 -12.88 1.81
N GLN A 15 5.03 -12.94 1.71
CA GLN A 15 5.86 -11.84 1.24
C GLN A 15 6.92 -12.39 0.29
N ALA A 16 7.31 -11.61 -0.71
CA ALA A 16 8.34 -11.98 -1.67
C ALA A 16 9.07 -10.73 -2.17
N GLY A 17 10.31 -10.90 -2.63
CA GLY A 17 11.14 -9.80 -3.10
C GLY A 17 11.47 -8.78 -2.00
N SER A 18 11.60 -7.52 -2.40
CA SER A 18 11.96 -6.39 -1.53
C SER A 18 10.79 -5.80 -0.73
N LEU A 19 9.55 -6.22 -0.99
CA LEU A 19 8.39 -5.72 -0.26
C LEU A 19 8.21 -6.49 1.05
N LYS A 20 8.33 -5.78 2.17
CA LYS A 20 8.17 -6.32 3.53
C LYS A 20 6.96 -5.70 4.22
N LEU A 21 6.28 -6.49 5.04
CA LEU A 21 5.18 -6.06 5.90
C LEU A 21 5.62 -6.18 7.36
N LEU A 22 5.61 -5.06 8.06
CA LEU A 22 5.92 -4.96 9.48
C LEU A 22 4.63 -4.73 10.26
N PHE A 23 4.56 -5.32 11.44
CA PHE A 23 3.38 -5.27 12.31
C PHE A 23 3.78 -4.62 13.63
N PRO A 24 3.51 -3.31 13.81
CA PRO A 24 3.70 -2.64 15.08
C PRO A 24 2.90 -3.31 16.21
N ARG A 25 3.26 -3.02 17.46
CA ARG A 25 2.46 -3.50 18.60
C ARG A 25 1.05 -2.93 18.48
N PRO A 26 0.00 -3.77 18.63
CA PRO A 26 -1.37 -3.30 18.47
C PRO A 26 -1.70 -2.17 19.45
N VAL A 27 -2.30 -1.11 18.93
CA VAL A 27 -2.96 -0.06 19.72
C VAL A 27 -4.46 -0.20 19.48
N GLY A 28 -5.18 -0.70 20.47
CA GLY A 28 -6.61 -1.02 20.34
C GLY A 28 -6.88 -2.37 19.67
N ARG A 29 -8.04 -2.49 19.02
CA ARG A 29 -8.56 -3.78 18.49
C ARG A 29 -8.17 -4.08 17.04
N GLY A 30 -7.60 -3.12 16.33
CA GLY A 30 -7.23 -3.26 14.91
C GLY A 30 -5.81 -3.79 14.72
N ILE A 31 -5.53 -4.24 13.49
CA ILE A 31 -4.16 -4.55 13.05
C ILE A 31 -3.64 -3.36 12.24
N GLU A 32 -2.44 -2.92 12.56
CA GLU A 32 -1.68 -1.97 11.74
C GLU A 32 -0.58 -2.71 10.98
N VAL A 33 -0.44 -2.38 9.70
CA VAL A 33 0.56 -2.94 8.80
C VAL A 33 1.33 -1.80 8.16
N VAL A 34 2.65 -1.83 8.33
CA VAL A 34 3.57 -0.89 7.70
C VAL A 34 4.30 -1.62 6.58
N ALA A 35 3.98 -1.27 5.34
CA ALA A 35 4.67 -1.76 4.15
C ALA A 35 5.99 -1.01 3.92
N VAL A 36 7.04 -1.77 3.61
CA VAL A 36 8.40 -1.26 3.39
C VAL A 36 8.95 -1.88 2.11
N ASN A 37 9.28 -1.05 1.13
CA ASN A 37 10.07 -1.49 -0.02
C ASN A 37 11.56 -1.30 0.27
N THR A 38 12.27 -2.41 0.52
CA THR A 38 13.70 -2.39 0.87
C THR A 38 14.62 -2.11 -0.32
N ALA A 39 14.10 -2.05 -1.55
CA ALA A 39 14.87 -1.64 -2.73
C ALA A 39 15.00 -0.11 -2.86
N GLY A 40 14.23 0.66 -2.07
CA GLY A 40 14.33 2.13 -2.04
C GLY A 40 13.53 2.85 -3.12
N GLY A 41 12.76 2.14 -3.93
CA GLY A 41 11.77 2.66 -4.88
C GLY A 41 11.45 1.67 -6.00
N ILE A 42 10.87 2.18 -7.08
CA ILE A 42 10.38 1.42 -8.23
C ILE A 42 11.13 1.91 -9.47
N THR A 43 11.72 0.97 -10.19
CA THR A 43 12.40 1.18 -11.48
C THR A 43 11.63 0.56 -12.63
N GLY A 44 11.99 0.91 -13.86
CA GLY A 44 11.37 0.36 -15.06
C GLY A 44 11.31 -1.18 -15.04
N GLY A 45 10.15 -1.73 -15.41
CA GLY A 45 9.94 -3.19 -15.44
C GLY A 45 9.60 -3.84 -14.09
N ASP A 46 9.73 -3.13 -12.96
CA ASP A 46 9.39 -3.68 -11.64
C ASP A 46 7.90 -4.00 -11.53
N ARG A 47 7.58 -5.02 -10.70
CA ARG A 47 6.20 -5.45 -10.42
C ARG A 47 5.99 -5.59 -8.92
N PHE A 48 5.20 -4.69 -8.36
CA PHE A 48 4.82 -4.69 -6.96
C PHE A 48 3.32 -4.85 -6.77
N GLY A 49 2.92 -5.36 -5.62
CA GLY A 49 1.52 -5.45 -5.26
C GLY A 49 1.31 -5.86 -3.82
N ILE A 50 0.31 -5.25 -3.21
CA ILE A 50 -0.18 -5.60 -1.87
C ILE A 50 -1.60 -6.14 -2.02
N ARG A 51 -1.86 -7.33 -1.47
CA ARG A 51 -3.21 -7.84 -1.23
C ARG A 51 -3.50 -7.78 0.27
N ALA A 52 -4.45 -6.94 0.65
CA ALA A 52 -4.90 -6.76 2.03
C ALA A 52 -6.36 -7.19 2.17
N GLU A 53 -6.67 -7.97 3.19
CA GLU A 53 -8.01 -8.52 3.42
C GLU A 53 -8.38 -8.36 4.89
N ALA A 54 -9.42 -7.57 5.14
CA ALA A 54 -10.02 -7.40 6.45
C ALA A 54 -11.24 -8.33 6.56
N GLY A 55 -11.12 -9.33 7.43
CA GLY A 55 -12.22 -10.25 7.70
C GLY A 55 -13.38 -9.56 8.44
N ALA A 56 -14.53 -10.23 8.51
CA ALA A 56 -15.76 -9.65 9.05
C ALA A 56 -15.59 -8.96 10.42
N GLY A 57 -16.12 -7.75 10.54
CA GLY A 57 -16.07 -6.93 11.75
C GLY A 57 -14.68 -6.46 12.20
N THR A 58 -13.61 -6.74 11.43
CA THR A 58 -12.24 -6.36 11.82
C THR A 58 -11.88 -4.94 11.38
N LEU A 59 -10.86 -4.37 12.03
CA LEU A 59 -10.22 -3.13 11.60
C LEU A 59 -8.80 -3.41 11.11
N LEU A 60 -8.50 -3.01 9.88
CA LEU A 60 -7.18 -3.11 9.25
C LEU A 60 -6.69 -1.74 8.80
N THR A 61 -5.52 -1.32 9.27
CA THR A 61 -4.81 -0.15 8.75
C THR A 61 -3.59 -0.62 7.98
N VAL A 62 -3.45 -0.15 6.75
CA VAL A 62 -2.27 -0.38 5.90
C VAL A 62 -1.67 0.97 5.55
N THR A 63 -0.39 1.16 5.88
CA THR A 63 0.39 2.36 5.56
C THR A 63 1.77 1.97 5.07
N THR A 64 2.59 2.94 4.68
CA THR A 64 4.00 2.76 4.31
C THR A 64 4.89 3.57 5.25
N GLN A 65 6.11 3.09 5.48
CA GLN A 65 7.05 3.79 6.37
C GLN A 65 7.58 5.10 5.77
N ALA A 66 7.65 5.17 4.44
CA ALA A 66 8.23 6.28 3.70
C ALA A 66 7.49 6.50 2.38
N ALA A 67 7.72 7.67 1.80
CA ALA A 67 7.28 7.98 0.46
C ALA A 67 7.88 6.99 -0.56
N GLU A 68 7.03 6.48 -1.44
CA GLU A 68 7.43 5.65 -2.56
C GLU A 68 8.06 6.52 -3.66
N ARG A 69 9.06 6.00 -4.37
CA ARG A 69 9.75 6.74 -5.44
C ARG A 69 9.62 5.96 -6.74
N ALA A 70 9.05 6.57 -7.76
CA ALA A 70 9.07 6.04 -9.12
C ALA A 70 10.24 6.68 -9.87
N TYR A 71 11.30 5.92 -10.09
CA TYR A 71 12.51 6.40 -10.75
C TYR A 71 12.31 6.53 -12.26
N ARG A 72 13.26 7.22 -12.90
CA ARG A 72 13.40 7.26 -14.36
C ARG A 72 13.38 5.83 -14.93
N ALA A 73 12.55 5.60 -15.94
CA ALA A 73 12.50 4.34 -16.67
C ALA A 73 13.40 4.38 -17.92
N GLN A 74 13.86 3.21 -18.37
CA GLN A 74 14.42 3.08 -19.71
C GLN A 74 13.29 3.02 -20.74
N GLN A 75 13.65 3.15 -22.02
CA GLN A 75 12.69 3.01 -23.11
C GLN A 75 12.00 1.64 -23.03
N ASP A 76 10.67 1.63 -23.19
CA ASP A 76 9.79 0.44 -23.15
C ASP A 76 9.73 -0.30 -21.81
N GLU A 77 10.32 0.21 -20.73
CA GLU A 77 10.27 -0.37 -19.40
C GLU A 77 9.22 0.29 -18.50
N VAL A 78 7.97 -0.18 -18.55
CA VAL A 78 6.90 0.31 -17.67
C VAL A 78 6.81 -0.53 -16.40
N ALA A 79 6.99 0.11 -15.24
CA ALA A 79 6.75 -0.53 -13.94
C ALA A 79 5.26 -0.72 -13.66
N ALA A 80 4.90 -1.71 -12.85
CA ALA A 80 3.51 -1.98 -12.46
C ALA A 80 3.35 -2.11 -10.94
N VAL A 81 2.39 -1.38 -10.38
CA VAL A 81 1.95 -1.51 -8.98
C VAL A 81 0.48 -1.87 -8.96
N GLU A 82 0.15 -3.06 -8.47
CA GLU A 82 -1.22 -3.57 -8.43
C GLU A 82 -1.62 -3.95 -7.01
N ASN A 83 -2.40 -3.09 -6.37
CA ASN A 83 -2.90 -3.26 -5.02
C ASN A 83 -4.35 -3.72 -5.02
N ARG A 84 -4.68 -4.64 -4.12
CA ARG A 84 -6.05 -5.12 -3.89
C ARG A 84 -6.38 -5.08 -2.41
N VAL A 85 -7.49 -4.44 -2.09
CA VAL A 85 -8.04 -4.35 -0.73
C VAL A 85 -9.41 -5.02 -0.72
N ILE A 86 -9.66 -5.86 0.27
CA ILE A 86 -10.95 -6.53 0.47
C ILE A 86 -11.40 -6.22 1.89
N ALA A 87 -12.63 -5.73 2.05
CA ALA A 87 -13.29 -5.55 3.34
C ALA A 87 -14.58 -6.38 3.37
N GLU A 88 -14.59 -7.41 4.23
CA GLU A 88 -15.77 -8.22 4.47
C GLU A 88 -16.84 -7.48 5.28
N ALA A 89 -17.96 -8.15 5.55
CA ALA A 89 -19.11 -7.56 6.24
C ALA A 89 -18.73 -6.87 7.57
N GLY A 90 -19.15 -5.62 7.73
CA GLY A 90 -18.87 -4.79 8.89
C GLY A 90 -17.39 -4.48 9.16
N ALA A 91 -16.48 -4.84 8.25
CA ALA A 91 -15.05 -4.55 8.39
C ALA A 91 -14.76 -3.08 8.09
N GLU A 92 -13.70 -2.54 8.71
CA GLU A 92 -13.15 -1.24 8.40
C GLU A 92 -11.73 -1.38 7.86
N VAL A 93 -11.45 -0.77 6.72
CA VAL A 93 -10.10 -0.67 6.16
C VAL A 93 -9.65 0.78 6.07
N ARG A 94 -8.43 1.05 6.54
CA ARG A 94 -7.73 2.32 6.36
C ARG A 94 -6.52 2.07 5.45
N TRP A 95 -6.63 2.48 4.19
CA TRP A 95 -5.55 2.44 3.21
C TRP A 95 -4.88 3.81 3.13
N LEU A 96 -3.79 3.98 3.89
CA LEU A 96 -3.13 5.27 4.11
C LEU A 96 -1.63 5.18 3.85
N PRO A 97 -1.18 4.73 2.66
CA PRO A 97 0.24 4.85 2.30
C PRO A 97 0.69 6.31 2.29
N GLN A 98 1.98 6.52 2.53
CA GLN A 98 2.64 7.80 2.24
C GLN A 98 2.62 8.07 0.73
N GLU A 99 3.02 9.26 0.34
CA GLU A 99 2.94 9.74 -1.03
C GLU A 99 3.84 8.94 -1.97
N THR A 100 3.46 8.88 -3.26
CA THR A 100 4.35 8.43 -4.32
C THR A 100 4.95 9.64 -5.04
N ILE A 101 6.28 9.74 -5.04
CA ILE A 101 7.04 10.77 -5.74
C ILE A 101 7.39 10.25 -7.13
N LEU A 102 6.87 10.92 -8.16
CA LEU A 102 7.13 10.62 -9.57
C LEU A 102 8.35 11.42 -10.01
N PHE A 103 9.44 10.74 -10.41
CA PHE A 103 10.63 11.43 -10.92
C PHE A 103 10.48 11.72 -12.42
N ASP A 104 11.32 12.62 -12.93
CA ASP A 104 11.34 12.94 -14.36
C ASP A 104 11.53 11.67 -15.22
N ARG A 105 10.69 11.54 -16.26
CA ARG A 105 10.61 10.37 -17.16
C ARG A 105 10.45 9.02 -16.45
N CYS A 106 9.75 8.96 -15.33
CA CYS A 106 9.27 7.68 -14.80
C CYS A 106 8.21 7.08 -15.73
N ALA A 107 8.12 5.75 -15.76
CA ALA A 107 7.03 5.05 -16.45
C ALA A 107 6.38 4.05 -15.47
N LEU A 108 5.19 4.39 -14.97
CA LEU A 108 4.50 3.62 -13.93
C LEU A 108 3.03 3.42 -14.29
N ARG A 109 2.59 2.17 -14.26
CA ARG A 109 1.18 1.78 -14.25
C ARG A 109 0.77 1.39 -12.83
N ARG A 110 -0.10 2.20 -12.20
CA ARG A 110 -0.62 1.93 -10.86
C ARG A 110 -2.11 1.58 -10.92
N ARG A 111 -2.53 0.59 -10.13
CA ARG A 111 -3.94 0.23 -9.94
C ARG A 111 -4.20 -0.13 -8.49
N LEU A 112 -5.22 0.48 -7.91
CA LEU A 112 -5.82 0.08 -6.64
C LEU A 112 -7.24 -0.44 -6.91
N ARG A 113 -7.51 -1.69 -6.53
CA ARG A 113 -8.85 -2.28 -6.54
C ARG A 113 -9.33 -2.48 -5.12
N ILE A 114 -10.56 -2.06 -4.83
CA ILE A 114 -11.15 -2.20 -3.52
C ILE A 114 -12.49 -2.92 -3.65
N ASP A 115 -12.62 -4.05 -2.98
CA ASP A 115 -13.84 -4.85 -2.90
C ASP A 115 -14.45 -4.65 -1.50
N LEU A 116 -15.64 -4.03 -1.42
CA LEU A 116 -16.31 -3.71 -0.15
C LEU A 116 -17.63 -4.48 -0.02
N ALA A 117 -17.86 -5.10 1.13
CA ALA A 117 -19.19 -5.54 1.53
C ALA A 117 -20.13 -4.34 1.74
N PRO A 118 -21.47 -4.51 1.63
CA PRO A 118 -22.43 -3.40 1.70
C PRO A 118 -22.37 -2.54 2.97
N ASP A 119 -21.93 -3.13 4.09
CA ASP A 119 -21.83 -2.50 5.41
C ASP A 119 -20.37 -2.27 5.85
N ALA A 120 -19.39 -2.53 4.97
CA ALA A 120 -17.99 -2.25 5.23
C ALA A 120 -17.68 -0.75 5.15
N ARG A 121 -16.60 -0.33 5.81
CA ARG A 121 -16.12 1.05 5.83
C ARG A 121 -14.72 1.14 5.25
N LEU A 122 -14.47 2.21 4.50
CA LEU A 122 -13.18 2.49 3.90
C LEU A 122 -12.78 3.93 4.16
N LEU A 123 -11.53 4.12 4.58
CA LEU A 123 -10.80 5.37 4.44
C LEU A 123 -9.59 5.11 3.55
N ALA A 124 -9.45 5.83 2.44
CA ALA A 124 -8.36 5.65 1.49
C ALA A 124 -7.76 6.98 1.03
N ALA A 125 -6.42 7.05 0.98
CA ALA A 125 -5.69 8.16 0.39
C ALA A 125 -4.41 7.64 -0.28
N GLU A 126 -4.18 8.03 -1.55
CA GLU A 126 -2.91 7.79 -2.26
C GLU A 126 -2.44 9.11 -2.88
N PRO A 127 -1.64 9.91 -2.16
CA PRO A 127 -1.18 11.17 -2.71
C PRO A 127 -0.03 10.97 -3.69
N LEU A 128 0.02 11.83 -4.71
CA LEU A 128 1.09 11.86 -5.71
C LEU A 128 1.84 13.19 -5.62
N ILE A 129 3.17 13.11 -5.63
CA ILE A 129 4.05 14.26 -5.71
C ILE A 129 4.73 14.23 -7.08
N PHE A 130 4.54 15.31 -7.84
CA PHE A 130 5.15 15.47 -9.16
C PHE A 130 6.54 16.07 -9.01
N GLY A 131 7.55 15.21 -9.02
CA GLY A 131 8.95 15.60 -9.05
C GLY A 131 9.50 15.96 -7.68
N ARG A 132 10.81 16.00 -7.60
CA ARG A 132 11.55 16.50 -6.45
C ARG A 132 11.66 18.01 -6.56
N ALA A 133 10.57 18.70 -6.22
CA ALA A 133 10.50 20.17 -6.26
C ALA A 133 11.66 20.84 -5.50
N ALA A 134 12.04 20.29 -4.33
CA ALA A 134 13.18 20.77 -3.55
C ALA A 134 14.55 20.62 -4.27
N MET A 135 14.63 19.79 -5.31
CA MET A 135 15.81 19.60 -6.16
C MET A 135 15.66 20.30 -7.53
N GLY A 136 14.62 21.11 -7.73
CA GLY A 136 14.36 21.81 -8.99
C GLY A 136 13.91 20.90 -10.14
N GLU A 137 13.45 19.68 -9.84
CA GLU A 137 12.99 18.73 -10.86
C GLU A 137 11.65 19.16 -11.46
N VAL A 138 11.54 19.11 -12.79
CA VAL A 138 10.31 19.35 -13.55
C VAL A 138 10.00 18.09 -14.35
N LEU A 139 8.77 17.59 -14.27
CA LEU A 139 8.38 16.40 -15.03
C LEU A 139 8.16 16.75 -16.50
N ARG A 140 8.69 15.89 -17.37
CA ARG A 140 8.48 15.93 -18.81
C ARG A 140 7.95 14.60 -19.30
#